data_AF-A0AAV3X557-F1
#
_entry.id   AF-A0AAV3X557-F1
#
_cell.length_a   1.000
_cell.length_b   1.000
_cell.length_c   1.000
_cell.angle_alpha   90.00
_cell.angle_beta   90.00
_cell.angle_gamma   90.00
#
_symmetry.space_group_name_H-M   'P 1'
#
loop_
_entity.id
_entity.type
_entity.pdbx_description
1 polymer ?
#
loop_
_entity_poly.entity_id
_entity_poly.type
_entity_poly.pdbx_seq_one_letter_code
_entity_poly.pdbx_strand_id
1 'polypeptide(L)'
;MKYHRILLALDNVGKLTWNGFTRQIRDRLRGLAEGSDAPLKLILAASEPLDELFKDSQNEGKTSPLAGICLEEEIKPWNETTIRTFITACLANTSVCFSDEEINQLVQESGGHPRRLMQLCYKL
;
A
#
# COMPACT_ATOMS: atom_id res chain seq x y z
N MET A 1 -29.97 16.16 8.13
CA MET A 1 -28.88 15.32 8.67
C MET A 1 -27.60 15.66 7.92
N LYS A 2 -26.46 15.80 8.61
CA LYS A 2 -25.16 16.00 7.93
C LYS A 2 -24.68 14.67 7.37
N TYR A 3 -24.62 14.55 6.05
CA TYR A 3 -23.96 13.43 5.38
C TYR A 3 -22.46 13.52 5.65
N HIS A 4 -21.92 12.57 6.40
CA HIS A 4 -20.47 12.45 6.60
C HIS A 4 -19.94 11.51 5.52
N ARG A 5 -18.91 11.95 4.80
CA ARG A 5 -18.17 11.07 3.89
C ARG A 5 -17.22 10.25 4.73
N ILE A 6 -17.40 8.93 4.74
CA ILE A 6 -16.55 8.01 5.50
C ILE A 6 -15.50 7.42 4.56
N LEU A 7 -14.23 7.44 4.98
CA LEU A 7 -13.14 6.73 4.32
C LEU A 7 -12.70 5.58 5.23
N LEU A 8 -12.79 4.35 4.73
CA LEU A 8 -12.26 3.17 5.40
C LEU A 8 -10.96 2.78 4.72
N ALA A 9 -9.84 2.90 5.45
CA ALA A 9 -8.54 2.42 5.02
C ALA A 9 -8.19 1.15 5.79
N LEU A 10 -8.01 0.04 5.08
CA LEU A 10 -7.57 -1.23 5.65
C LEU A 10 -6.13 -1.48 5.22
N ASP A 11 -5.23 -1.49 6.20
CA ASP A 11 -3.84 -1.85 5.98
C ASP A 11 -3.63 -3.36 6.11
N ASN A 12 -2.68 -3.89 5.35
CA ASN A 12 -2.25 -5.28 5.37
C ASN A 12 -3.41 -6.28 5.26
N VAL A 13 -4.23 -6.11 4.21
CA VAL A 13 -5.44 -6.91 3.95
C VAL A 13 -5.12 -8.40 3.80
N GLY A 14 -3.89 -8.78 3.46
CA GLY A 14 -3.45 -10.17 3.46
C GLY A 14 -3.62 -10.87 4.81
N LYS A 15 -3.53 -10.14 5.93
CA LYS A 15 -3.83 -10.69 7.27
C LYS A 15 -5.30 -10.98 7.50
N LEU A 16 -6.18 -10.47 6.65
CA LEU A 16 -7.62 -10.72 6.70
C LEU A 16 -8.00 -12.01 5.95
N THR A 17 -7.08 -12.77 5.36
CA THR A 17 -7.41 -14.05 4.70
C THR A 17 -7.81 -15.19 5.65
N TRP A 18 -7.86 -14.94 6.96
CA TRP A 18 -8.33 -15.89 7.98
C TRP A 18 -9.86 -16.10 7.92
N ASN A 19 -10.33 -17.15 8.59
CA ASN A 19 -11.72 -17.65 8.51
C ASN A 19 -12.83 -16.64 8.88
N GLY A 20 -12.50 -15.49 9.49
CA GLY A 20 -13.48 -14.47 9.88
C GLY A 20 -13.81 -13.46 8.79
N PHE A 21 -12.95 -13.23 7.81
CA PHE A 21 -13.22 -12.31 6.70
C PHE A 21 -13.81 -13.06 5.50
N THR A 22 -14.95 -13.68 5.76
CA THR A 22 -15.63 -14.53 4.79
C THR A 22 -16.12 -13.76 3.58
N ARG A 23 -16.45 -14.47 2.50
CA ARG A 23 -17.11 -13.89 1.32
C ARG A 23 -18.33 -13.03 1.66
N GLN A 24 -19.14 -13.44 2.63
CA GLN A 24 -20.32 -12.68 3.07
C GLN A 24 -19.96 -11.32 3.68
N ILE A 25 -18.85 -11.25 4.44
CA ILE A 25 -18.36 -9.98 4.99
C ILE A 25 -17.85 -9.08 3.86
N ARG A 26 -17.14 -9.66 2.87
CA ARG A 26 -16.66 -8.91 1.69
C ARG A 26 -17.82 -8.40 0.83
N ASP A 27 -18.89 -9.18 0.66
CA ASP A 27 -20.13 -8.77 -0.03
C ASP A 27 -20.79 -7.57 0.68
N ARG A 28 -20.88 -7.61 2.02
CA ARG A 28 -21.42 -6.50 2.81
C ARG A 28 -20.55 -5.25 2.69
N LEU A 29 -19.23 -5.42 2.75
CA LEU A 29 -18.29 -4.32 2.57
C LEU A 29 -18.44 -3.68 1.18
N ARG A 30 -18.58 -4.50 0.13
CA ARG A 30 -18.87 -4.04 -1.24
C ARG A 30 -20.14 -3.20 -1.28
N GLY A 31 -21.24 -3.70 -0.72
CA GLY A 31 -22.53 -3.00 -0.72
C GLY A 31 -22.52 -1.65 0.00
N LEU A 32 -21.59 -1.42 0.92
CA LEU A 32 -21.40 -0.13 1.58
C LEU A 32 -20.49 0.84 0.80
N ALA A 33 -19.66 0.31 -0.11
CA ALA A 33 -18.56 1.04 -0.74
C ALA A 33 -18.75 1.29 -2.25
N GLU A 34 -19.58 0.48 -2.91
CA GLU A 34 -19.85 0.55 -4.34
C GLU A 34 -20.88 1.64 -4.68
N GLY A 35 -20.61 2.42 -5.74
CA GLY A 35 -21.51 3.44 -6.27
C GLY A 35 -21.14 4.89 -5.91
N SER A 36 -21.79 5.83 -6.59
CA SER A 36 -21.63 7.28 -6.38
C SER A 36 -22.11 7.73 -5.00
N ASP A 37 -23.22 7.16 -4.54
CA ASP A 37 -23.89 7.50 -3.27
C ASP A 37 -23.48 6.58 -2.12
N ALA A 38 -22.39 5.82 -2.30
CA ALA A 38 -21.87 4.91 -1.29
C ALA A 38 -21.58 5.66 0.02
N PRO A 39 -22.06 5.16 1.18
CA PRO A 39 -21.81 5.80 2.47
C PRO A 39 -20.34 5.74 2.89
N LEU A 40 -19.54 4.82 2.32
CA LEU A 40 -18.11 4.74 2.55
C LEU A 40 -17.30 4.69 1.24
N LYS A 41 -16.07 5.19 1.29
CA LYS A 41 -15.03 4.93 0.29
C LYS A 41 -13.97 4.01 0.88
N LEU A 42 -13.40 3.14 0.05
CA LEU A 42 -12.53 2.07 0.49
C LEU A 42 -11.12 2.26 -0.06
N ILE A 43 -10.12 2.13 0.80
CA ILE A 43 -8.70 1.98 0.45
C ILE A 43 -8.22 0.67 1.07
N LEU A 44 -7.63 -0.18 0.25
CA LEU A 44 -7.07 -1.46 0.66
C LEU A 44 -5.58 -1.47 0.36
N ALA A 45 -4.74 -1.68 1.37
CA ALA A 45 -3.32 -1.91 1.18
C ALA A 45 -3.02 -3.41 1.31
N ALA A 46 -2.36 -3.95 0.29
CA ALA A 46 -2.00 -5.35 0.20
C ALA A 46 -0.59 -5.49 -0.37
N SER A 47 0.09 -6.58 -0.02
CA SER A 47 1.39 -6.95 -0.60
C SER A 47 1.26 -7.77 -1.89
N GLU A 48 0.05 -8.21 -2.21
CA GLU A 48 -0.30 -9.05 -3.35
C GLU A 48 -1.64 -8.55 -3.92
N PRO A 49 -1.92 -8.80 -5.21
CA PRO A 49 -3.21 -8.49 -5.82
C PRO A 49 -4.40 -9.10 -5.05
N LEU A 50 -5.54 -8.39 -5.01
CA LEU A 50 -6.70 -8.82 -4.22
C LEU A 50 -7.36 -10.10 -4.75
N ASP A 51 -7.25 -10.38 -6.05
CA ASP A 51 -7.70 -11.61 -6.68
C ASP A 51 -6.83 -12.82 -6.29
N GLU A 52 -5.53 -12.61 -6.07
CA GLU A 52 -4.62 -13.60 -5.51
C GLU A 52 -4.85 -13.82 -4.01
N LEU A 53 -5.22 -12.79 -3.24
CA LEU A 53 -5.51 -12.92 -1.81
C LEU A 53 -6.84 -13.65 -1.52
N PHE A 54 -7.86 -13.49 -2.35
CA PHE A 54 -9.22 -14.03 -2.11
C PHE A 54 -9.63 -15.09 -3.13
N LYS A 55 -8.81 -16.13 -3.27
CA LYS A 55 -9.01 -17.27 -4.20
C LYS A 55 -10.27 -18.09 -3.93
N ASP A 56 -10.75 -18.07 -2.69
CA ASP A 56 -12.03 -18.69 -2.28
C ASP A 56 -13.21 -18.18 -3.11
N SER A 57 -13.06 -17.01 -3.73
CA SER A 57 -14.07 -16.42 -4.58
C SER A 57 -14.15 -17.03 -5.99
N GLN A 58 -13.08 -17.67 -6.47
CA GLN A 58 -13.02 -18.28 -7.82
C GLN A 58 -13.51 -19.73 -7.84
N ASN A 59 -13.57 -20.39 -6.68
CA ASN A 59 -14.23 -21.67 -6.54
C ASN A 59 -15.71 -21.48 -6.92
N GLU A 60 -16.21 -22.24 -7.89
CA GLU A 60 -17.58 -22.15 -8.47
C GLU A 60 -17.81 -21.07 -9.55
N GLY A 61 -16.77 -20.50 -10.16
CA GLY A 61 -16.93 -19.57 -11.30
C GLY A 61 -17.52 -18.21 -10.90
N LYS A 62 -17.41 -17.85 -9.63
CA LYS A 62 -17.86 -16.57 -9.08
C LYS A 62 -16.71 -15.55 -9.12
N THR A 63 -17.09 -14.27 -9.16
CA THR A 63 -16.14 -13.16 -9.07
C THR A 63 -15.97 -12.75 -7.60
N SER A 64 -14.75 -12.33 -7.21
CA SER A 64 -14.51 -11.78 -5.86
C SER A 64 -15.42 -10.59 -5.57
N PRO A 65 -16.03 -10.50 -4.38
CA PRO A 65 -16.79 -9.33 -3.97
C PRO A 65 -15.96 -8.04 -3.99
N LEU A 66 -14.64 -8.15 -3.89
CA LEU A 66 -13.72 -7.01 -3.96
C LEU A 66 -13.18 -6.76 -5.38
N ALA A 67 -13.56 -7.56 -6.38
CA ALA A 67 -13.11 -7.35 -7.76
C ALA A 67 -13.67 -6.02 -8.30
N GLY A 68 -12.80 -5.19 -8.86
CA GLY A 68 -13.18 -3.95 -9.54
C GLY A 68 -13.80 -2.88 -8.64
N ILE A 69 -13.78 -3.03 -7.31
CA ILE A 69 -14.29 -1.98 -6.40
C ILE A 69 -13.24 -0.88 -6.14
N CYS A 70 -11.97 -1.25 -6.14
CA CYS A 70 -10.85 -0.34 -5.97
C CYS A 70 -10.13 -0.16 -7.31
N LEU A 71 -9.66 1.06 -7.58
CA LEU A 71 -8.61 1.28 -8.57
C LEU A 71 -7.31 0.72 -7.98
N GLU A 72 -6.72 -0.25 -8.67
CA GLU A 72 -5.45 -0.85 -8.24
C GLU A 72 -4.28 0.03 -8.67
N GLU A 73 -3.41 0.34 -7.71
CA GLU A 73 -2.22 1.15 -7.93
C GLU A 73 -1.01 0.40 -7.35
N GLU A 74 -0.08 0.01 -8.22
CA GLU A 74 1.15 -0.67 -7.82
C GLU A 74 2.14 0.34 -7.25
N ILE A 75 2.42 0.27 -5.94
CA ILE A 75 3.45 1.10 -5.30
C ILE A 75 4.81 0.46 -5.54
N LYS A 76 5.53 0.97 -6.55
CA LYS A 76 6.88 0.51 -6.89
C LYS A 76 7.92 1.01 -5.89
N PRO A 77 9.04 0.29 -5.71
CA PRO A 77 10.20 0.81 -5.01
C PRO A 77 10.66 2.15 -5.62
N TRP A 78 11.23 3.01 -4.79
CA TRP A 78 11.76 4.28 -5.26
C TRP A 78 12.92 4.08 -6.23
N ASN A 79 12.91 4.87 -7.31
CA ASN A 79 14.06 4.95 -8.19
C ASN A 79 15.19 5.78 -7.56
N GLU A 80 16.37 5.72 -8.16
CA GLU A 80 17.55 6.43 -7.70
C GLU A 80 17.31 7.93 -7.52
N THR A 81 16.67 8.60 -8.49
CA THR A 81 16.37 10.03 -8.42
C THR A 81 15.53 10.38 -7.19
N THR A 82 14.54 9.55 -6.87
CA THR A 82 13.68 9.73 -5.70
C THR A 82 14.47 9.53 -4.40
N ILE A 83 15.32 8.50 -4.34
CA ILE A 83 16.19 8.25 -3.18
C ILE A 83 17.14 9.42 -2.94
N ARG A 84 17.85 9.89 -3.97
CA ARG A 84 18.78 11.03 -3.86
C ARG A 84 18.05 12.30 -3.41
N THR A 85 16.91 12.60 -4.02
CA THR A 85 16.08 13.76 -3.65
C THR A 85 15.62 13.67 -2.20
N PHE A 86 15.22 12.47 -1.76
CA PHE A 86 14.80 12.23 -0.38
C PHE A 86 15.94 12.43 0.61
N ILE A 87 17.13 11.86 0.36
CA ILE A 87 18.32 12.05 1.21
C ILE A 87 18.65 13.54 1.33
N THR A 88 18.75 14.25 0.20
CA THR A 88 19.06 15.68 0.18
C THR A 88 18.02 16.48 0.96
N ALA A 89 16.73 16.18 0.79
CA ALA A 89 15.65 16.87 1.50
C ALA A 89 15.72 16.61 3.01
N CYS A 90 16.02 15.39 3.44
CA CYS A 90 16.16 15.05 4.86
C CYS A 90 17.37 15.72 5.51
N LEU A 91 18.47 15.89 4.78
CA LEU A 91 19.74 16.41 5.31
C LEU A 91 19.92 17.92 5.13
N ALA A 92 19.05 18.61 4.38
CA ALA A 92 19.21 20.01 3.98
C ALA A 92 19.49 21.00 5.14
N ASN A 93 19.03 20.70 6.35
CA ASN A 93 19.22 21.53 7.55
C ASN A 93 20.13 20.88 8.60
N THR A 94 20.98 19.95 8.18
CA THR A 94 21.93 19.24 9.05
C THR A 94 23.36 19.48 8.59
N SER A 95 24.34 19.18 9.44
CA SER A 95 25.76 19.17 9.05
C SER A 95 26.20 17.84 8.43
N VAL A 96 25.28 16.88 8.26
CA VAL A 96 25.56 15.54 7.74
C VAL A 96 25.43 15.57 6.23
N CYS A 97 26.45 15.10 5.54
CA CYS A 97 26.48 14.92 4.09
C CYS A 97 27.06 13.54 3.79
N PHE A 98 26.43 12.82 2.86
CA PHE A 98 27.00 11.59 2.30
C PHE A 98 27.82 11.91 1.06
N SER A 99 28.89 11.17 0.83
CA SER A 99 29.62 11.17 -0.43
C SER A 99 28.81 10.52 -1.55
N ASP A 100 29.21 10.73 -2.81
CA ASP A 100 28.54 10.07 -3.94
C ASP A 100 28.66 8.54 -3.86
N GLU A 101 29.77 8.02 -3.37
CA GLU A 101 29.98 6.59 -3.14
C GLU A 101 29.02 6.04 -2.08
N GLU A 102 28.84 6.75 -0.96
CA GLU A 102 27.89 6.38 0.10
C GLU A 102 26.45 6.42 -0.40
N ILE A 103 26.07 7.43 -1.19
CA ILE A 103 24.74 7.51 -1.81
C ILE A 103 24.52 6.35 -2.80
N ASN A 104 25.52 6.01 -3.62
CA ASN A 104 25.43 4.87 -4.52
C ASN A 104 25.23 3.54 -3.76
N GLN A 105 25.96 3.36 -2.65
CA GLN A 105 25.78 2.21 -1.76
C GLN A 105 24.36 2.18 -1.17
N LEU A 106 23.88 3.30 -0.63
CA LEU A 106 22.53 3.43 -0.09
C LEU A 106 21.44 3.10 -1.12
N VAL A 107 21.60 3.57 -2.36
CA VAL A 107 20.67 3.28 -3.47
C VAL A 107 20.64 1.77 -3.75
N GLN A 108 21.81 1.14 -3.93
CA GLN A 108 21.89 -0.29 -4.25
C GLN A 108 21.38 -1.16 -3.10
N GLU A 109 21.85 -0.91 -1.88
CA GLU A 109 21.52 -1.75 -0.73
C GLU A 109 20.08 -1.58 -0.24
N SER A 110 19.48 -0.39 -0.41
CA SER A 110 18.08 -0.17 -0.02
C SER A 110 17.10 -0.84 -0.98
N GLY A 111 17.49 -1.08 -2.23
CA GLY A 111 16.61 -1.59 -3.28
C GLY A 111 15.40 -0.69 -3.55
N GLY A 112 15.49 0.61 -3.23
CA GLY A 112 14.37 1.55 -3.34
C GLY A 112 13.34 1.47 -2.21
N HIS A 113 13.58 0.67 -1.16
CA HIS A 113 12.66 0.56 -0.02
C HIS A 113 12.91 1.68 1.01
N PRO A 114 11.96 2.60 1.24
CA PRO A 114 12.18 3.79 2.09
C PRO A 114 12.60 3.46 3.52
N ARG A 115 11.97 2.43 4.13
CA ARG A 115 12.30 1.99 5.48
C ARG A 115 13.72 1.44 5.56
N ARG A 116 14.15 0.66 4.56
CA ARG A 116 15.49 0.08 4.52
C ARG A 116 16.54 1.16 4.26
N LEU A 117 16.25 2.11 3.37
CA LEU A 117 17.07 3.29 3.13
C LEU A 117 17.34 4.04 4.43
N MET A 118 16.29 4.41 5.17
CA MET A 118 16.43 5.11 6.45
C MET A 118 17.28 4.35 7.47
N GLN A 119 17.14 3.02 7.53
CA GLN A 119 17.95 2.18 8.40
C GLN A 119 19.42 2.13 8.00
N LEU A 120 19.73 2.21 6.70
CA LEU A 120 21.10 2.26 6.20
C LEU A 120 21.72 3.64 6.44
N CYS A 121 20.98 4.72 6.13
CA CYS A 121 21.44 6.09 6.39
C CYS A 121 21.75 6.36 7.87
N TYR A 122 21.06 5.69 8.80
CA TYR A 122 21.34 5.85 10.24
C TYR A 122 22.58 5.07 10.71
N LYS A 123 23.02 4.07 9.95
CA LYS A 123 24.16 3.20 10.30
C LYS A 123 25.49 3.69 9.72
N LEU A 124 25.44 4.40 8.60
CA LEU A 124 26.56 5.13 8.01
C LEU A 124 26.77 6.43 8.79
#